data_AF-A0A6L7TTE6-F1
#
_entry.id   AF-A0A6L7TTE6-F1
#
_cell.length_a   1.000
_cell.length_b   1.000
_cell.length_c   1.000
_cell.angle_alpha   90.00
_cell.angle_beta   90.00
_cell.angle_gamma   90.00
#
_symmetry.space_group_name_H-M   'P 1'
#
loop_
_entity.id
_entity.type
_entity.pdbx_description
1 polymer ?
#
loop_
_entity_poly.entity_id
_entity_poly.type
_entity_poly.pdbx_seq_one_letter_code
_entity_poly.pdbx_strand_id
1 'polypeptide(L)'
;MAKAAIRYSHEEVIDAWLQSRPIEALPTAVLERTTAEMAERPFVLLGHDPDSADKVDELAELRVSIAEFPVAYAAARRARDTGLWVTMGAPNVVRGDSTSGNLNAANLARDGLLDILCGDYHASCLLYAALILHRQGYCELPAAVAMITANPARAFSPHDRGRIERGLSADLCLFTEDGGIPQIIATFKAGAPVYTRQANVEIPV
;
A
#
# COMPACT_ATOMS: atom_id res chain seq x y z
N MET A 1 37.94 -30.99 21.95
CA MET A 1 37.78 -29.93 20.92
C MET A 1 36.30 -29.88 20.53
N ALA A 2 35.52 -29.02 21.17
CA ALA A 2 34.10 -28.87 20.87
C ALA A 2 33.93 -28.04 19.59
N LYS A 3 33.23 -28.58 18.58
CA LYS A 3 32.77 -27.78 17.43
C LYS A 3 31.68 -26.84 17.93
N ALA A 4 31.95 -25.53 17.90
CA ALA A 4 30.92 -24.52 18.13
C ALA A 4 29.85 -24.66 17.04
N ALA A 5 28.64 -25.06 17.44
CA ALA A 5 27.48 -25.01 16.55
C ALA A 5 27.07 -23.54 16.43
N ILE A 6 27.39 -22.92 15.30
CA ILE A 6 26.90 -21.59 14.99
C ILE A 6 25.39 -21.73 14.73
N ARG A 7 24.59 -21.16 15.62
CA ARG A 7 23.13 -21.21 15.58
C ARG A 7 22.65 -19.83 15.14
N TYR A 8 22.73 -19.55 13.85
CA TYR A 8 22.08 -18.37 13.30
C TYR A 8 20.56 -18.51 13.46
N SER A 9 19.87 -17.46 13.88
CA SER A 9 18.42 -17.39 13.76
C SER A 9 18.03 -17.36 12.28
N HIS A 10 16.80 -17.75 11.93
CA HIS A 10 16.35 -17.69 10.53
C HIS A 10 16.43 -16.25 9.98
N GLU A 11 16.20 -15.26 10.82
CA GLU A 11 16.32 -13.83 10.49
C GLU A 11 17.78 -13.46 10.19
N GLU A 12 18.74 -13.88 11.00
CA GLU A 12 20.17 -13.61 10.77
C GLU A 12 20.68 -14.23 9.45
N VAL A 13 20.16 -15.42 9.09
CA VAL A 13 20.49 -16.06 7.81
C VAL A 13 19.89 -15.30 6.63
N ILE A 14 18.65 -14.82 6.76
CA ILE A 14 17.97 -14.05 5.71
C ILE A 14 18.65 -12.68 5.54
N ASP A 15 18.95 -11.98 6.64
CA ASP A 15 19.64 -10.68 6.59
C ASP A 15 21.05 -10.81 6.01
N ALA A 16 21.80 -11.83 6.42
CA ALA A 16 23.10 -12.13 5.83
C ALA A 16 22.96 -12.47 4.33
N TRP A 17 21.91 -13.19 3.93
CA TRP A 17 21.64 -13.51 2.52
C TRP A 17 21.28 -12.25 1.71
N LEU A 18 20.43 -11.37 2.24
CA LEU A 18 20.06 -10.09 1.62
C LEU A 18 21.26 -9.16 1.49
N GLN A 19 22.10 -9.06 2.53
CA GLN A 19 23.33 -8.25 2.50
C GLN A 19 24.42 -8.83 1.60
N SER A 20 24.42 -10.15 1.37
CA SER A 20 25.43 -10.83 0.55
C SER A 20 25.21 -10.66 -0.96
N ARG A 21 24.05 -10.16 -1.39
CA ARG A 21 23.79 -9.83 -2.79
C ARG A 21 23.90 -8.32 -2.96
N PRO A 22 24.91 -7.79 -3.67
CA PRO A 22 24.75 -6.45 -4.22
C PRO A 22 23.45 -6.44 -5.02
N ILE A 23 22.58 -5.46 -4.77
CA ILE A 23 21.48 -5.16 -5.67
C ILE A 23 22.17 -4.67 -6.95
N GLU A 24 22.54 -5.61 -7.82
CA GLU A 24 22.97 -5.26 -9.17
C GLU A 24 21.82 -4.47 -9.80
N ALA A 25 22.16 -3.37 -10.48
CA ALA A 25 21.20 -2.67 -11.31
C ALA A 25 20.48 -3.71 -12.19
N LEU A 26 19.15 -3.62 -12.25
CA LEU A 26 18.36 -4.50 -13.11
C LEU A 26 19.02 -4.53 -14.49
N PRO A 27 19.35 -5.71 -15.05
CA PRO A 27 20.06 -5.77 -16.31
C PRO A 27 19.34 -4.90 -17.33
N THR A 28 20.06 -4.04 -18.05
CA THR A 28 19.47 -3.07 -18.99
C THR A 28 18.43 -3.72 -19.93
N ALA A 29 18.69 -4.96 -20.36
CA ALA A 29 17.77 -5.76 -21.16
C ALA A 29 16.39 -5.99 -20.51
N VAL A 30 16.31 -6.14 -19.17
CA VAL A 30 15.04 -6.29 -18.44
C VAL A 30 14.26 -4.98 -18.48
N LEU A 31 14.93 -3.84 -18.28
CA LEU A 31 14.32 -2.52 -18.31
C LEU A 31 13.82 -2.15 -19.72
N GLU A 32 14.64 -2.40 -20.74
CA GLU A 32 14.27 -2.20 -22.15
C GLU A 32 13.06 -3.06 -22.53
N ARG A 33 13.09 -4.35 -22.17
CA ARG A 33 11.96 -5.25 -22.44
C ARG A 33 10.69 -4.80 -21.71
N THR A 34 10.80 -4.42 -20.44
CA THR A 34 9.65 -3.93 -19.66
C THR A 34 9.04 -2.70 -20.30
N THR A 35 9.88 -1.77 -20.73
CA THR A 35 9.45 -0.53 -21.40
C THR A 35 8.76 -0.82 -22.73
N ALA A 36 9.29 -1.76 -23.52
CA ALA A 36 8.67 -2.19 -24.78
C ALA A 36 7.30 -2.84 -24.55
N GLU A 37 7.18 -3.72 -23.54
CA GLU A 37 5.91 -4.37 -23.20
C GLU A 37 4.87 -3.37 -22.70
N MET A 38 5.26 -2.35 -21.92
CA MET A 38 4.35 -1.28 -21.49
C MET A 38 3.79 -0.47 -22.66
N ALA A 39 4.57 -0.29 -23.73
CA ALA A 39 4.14 0.45 -24.92
C ALA A 39 3.04 -0.30 -25.68
N GLU A 40 3.13 -1.64 -25.73
CA GLU A 40 2.12 -2.50 -26.35
C GLU A 40 0.91 -2.73 -25.45
N ARG A 41 1.15 -2.89 -24.14
CA ARG A 41 0.15 -3.25 -23.13
C ARG A 41 0.39 -2.42 -21.86
N PRO A 42 -0.33 -1.31 -21.67
CA PRO A 42 -0.15 -0.47 -20.49
C PRO A 42 -0.36 -1.25 -19.19
N PHE A 43 0.62 -1.21 -18.30
CA PHE A 43 0.53 -1.68 -16.93
C PHE A 43 1.25 -0.72 -15.98
N VAL A 44 0.93 -0.80 -14.70
CA VAL A 44 1.52 0.03 -13.65
C VAL A 44 2.80 -0.63 -13.15
N LEU A 45 3.89 0.14 -13.11
CA LEU A 45 5.13 -0.26 -12.47
C LEU A 45 5.24 0.36 -11.08
N LEU A 46 5.75 -0.44 -10.15
CA LEU A 46 6.03 -0.05 -8.78
C LEU A 46 7.51 -0.27 -8.49
N GLY A 47 8.12 0.68 -7.79
CA GLY A 47 9.49 0.55 -7.27
C GLY A 47 9.43 0.18 -5.80
N HIS A 48 9.98 -0.97 -5.44
CA HIS A 48 9.98 -1.49 -4.07
C HIS A 48 11.13 -0.91 -3.24
N ASP A 49 10.83 -0.55 -1.99
CA ASP A 49 11.76 -0.08 -0.97
C ASP A 49 12.75 1.02 -1.42
N PRO A 50 12.32 2.12 -2.08
CA PRO A 50 13.24 3.19 -2.40
C PRO A 50 13.81 3.80 -1.12
N ASP A 51 15.14 3.86 -1.05
CA ASP A 51 15.91 4.23 0.14
C ASP A 51 16.49 5.66 0.07
N SER A 52 16.40 6.30 -1.09
CA SER A 52 17.00 7.61 -1.36
C SER A 52 16.20 8.40 -2.39
N ALA A 53 16.42 9.72 -2.43
CA ALA A 53 15.82 10.59 -3.43
C ALA A 53 16.34 10.24 -4.84
N ASP A 54 17.64 9.95 -4.97
CA ASP A 54 18.25 9.54 -6.24
C ASP A 54 17.60 8.26 -6.76
N LYS A 55 17.32 7.28 -5.88
CA LYS A 55 16.61 6.06 -6.28
C LYS A 55 15.21 6.36 -6.82
N VAL A 56 14.50 7.32 -6.24
CA VAL A 56 13.19 7.73 -6.74
C VAL A 56 13.30 8.40 -8.12
N ASP A 57 14.36 9.16 -8.36
CA ASP A 57 14.60 9.78 -9.67
C ASP A 57 14.87 8.72 -10.74
N GLU A 58 15.68 7.71 -10.43
CA GLU A 58 15.86 6.54 -11.31
C GLU A 58 14.52 5.85 -11.63
N LEU A 59 13.67 5.63 -10.61
CA LEU A 59 12.36 5.01 -10.80
C LEU A 59 11.47 5.86 -11.71
N ALA A 60 11.48 7.19 -11.54
CA ALA A 60 10.71 8.10 -12.37
C ALA A 60 11.17 8.07 -13.84
N GLU A 61 12.47 7.99 -14.11
CA GLU A 61 13.02 7.82 -15.46
C GLU A 61 12.53 6.52 -16.12
N LEU A 62 12.29 5.49 -15.32
CA LEU A 62 11.73 4.20 -15.74
C LEU A 62 10.20 4.16 -15.85
N ARG A 63 9.53 5.32 -15.74
CA ARG A 63 8.06 5.45 -15.79
C ARG A 63 7.35 4.65 -14.70
N VAL A 64 8.02 4.40 -13.57
CA VAL A 64 7.38 3.91 -12.35
C VAL A 64 6.45 5.01 -11.83
N SER A 65 5.24 4.63 -11.43
CA SER A 65 4.24 5.59 -10.95
C SER A 65 3.96 5.47 -9.45
N ILE A 66 4.52 4.45 -8.79
CA ILE A 66 4.31 4.22 -7.36
C ILE A 66 5.64 3.84 -6.69
N ALA A 67 6.01 4.58 -5.65
CA ALA A 67 7.03 4.21 -4.68
C ALA A 67 6.38 3.33 -3.60
N GLU A 68 6.69 2.04 -3.65
CA GLU A 68 6.20 1.04 -2.71
C GLU A 68 7.13 0.96 -1.51
N PHE A 69 6.59 1.16 -0.30
CA PHE A 69 7.32 1.01 0.95
C PHE A 69 8.65 1.80 1.06
N PRO A 70 8.69 3.11 0.75
CA PRO A 70 9.92 3.89 0.94
C PRO A 70 10.47 3.71 2.35
N VAL A 71 11.76 3.38 2.45
CA VAL A 71 12.42 3.11 3.74
C VAL A 71 13.11 4.35 4.31
N ALA A 72 13.15 5.46 3.55
CA ALA A 72 13.66 6.75 3.98
C ALA A 72 12.69 7.91 3.71
N TYR A 73 12.58 8.87 4.63
CA TYR A 73 11.74 10.06 4.44
C TYR A 73 12.12 10.87 3.20
N ALA A 74 13.41 10.92 2.87
CA ALA A 74 13.90 11.58 1.67
C ALA A 74 13.30 10.96 0.39
N ALA A 75 13.18 9.62 0.35
CA ALA A 75 12.53 8.92 -0.76
C ALA A 75 11.03 9.20 -0.80
N ALA A 76 10.31 9.07 0.32
CA ALA A 76 8.87 9.34 0.38
C ALA A 76 8.52 10.78 -0.06
N ARG A 77 9.30 11.77 0.41
CA ARG A 77 9.15 13.16 -0.03
C ARG A 77 9.45 13.32 -1.52
N ARG A 78 10.56 12.75 -1.99
CA ARG A 78 10.95 12.87 -3.39
C ARG A 78 9.90 12.26 -4.31
N ALA A 79 9.30 11.13 -3.93
CA ALA A 79 8.25 10.47 -4.70
C ALA A 79 7.06 11.42 -4.90
N ARG A 80 6.63 12.10 -3.85
CA ARG A 80 5.58 13.11 -3.93
C ARG A 80 5.99 14.31 -4.81
N ASP A 81 7.22 14.79 -4.66
CA ASP A 81 7.76 15.91 -5.44
C ASP A 81 7.85 15.57 -6.96
N THR A 82 8.05 14.29 -7.31
CA THR A 82 8.11 13.80 -8.70
C THR A 82 6.77 13.26 -9.23
N GLY A 83 5.71 13.29 -8.41
CA GLY A 83 4.37 12.86 -8.80
C GLY A 83 4.13 11.35 -8.73
N LEU A 84 5.04 10.59 -8.13
CA LEU A 84 4.83 9.18 -7.78
C LEU A 84 3.90 9.08 -6.57
N TRP A 85 3.01 8.09 -6.60
CA TRP A 85 2.22 7.71 -5.45
C TRP A 85 3.08 6.99 -4.41
N VAL A 86 2.85 7.25 -3.12
CA VAL A 86 3.49 6.50 -2.03
C VAL A 86 2.49 5.50 -1.46
N THR A 87 2.88 4.22 -1.42
CA THR A 87 2.06 3.17 -0.79
C THR A 87 2.78 2.52 0.38
N MET A 88 2.03 2.23 1.45
CA MET A 88 2.49 1.50 2.63
C MET A 88 1.49 0.41 3.01
N GLY A 89 1.97 -0.59 3.75
CA GLY A 89 1.16 -1.71 4.20
C GLY A 89 0.19 -1.31 5.31
N ALA A 90 -1.11 -1.52 5.10
CA ALA A 90 -2.13 -1.37 6.12
C ALA A 90 -1.82 -2.17 7.40
N PRO A 91 -1.32 -3.41 7.33
CA PRO A 91 -0.97 -4.17 8.53
C PRO A 91 0.09 -3.52 9.43
N ASN A 92 0.99 -2.68 8.87
CA ASN A 92 1.99 -1.95 9.66
C ASN A 92 1.37 -0.80 10.46
N VAL A 93 0.31 -0.17 9.92
CA VAL A 93 -0.49 0.79 10.70
C VAL A 93 -1.20 0.09 11.86
N VAL A 94 -1.78 -1.08 11.61
CA VAL A 94 -2.49 -1.85 12.63
C VAL A 94 -1.56 -2.31 13.76
N ARG A 95 -0.34 -2.76 13.41
CA ARG A 95 0.68 -3.12 14.39
C ARG A 95 1.15 -1.91 15.21
N GLY A 96 1.12 -0.71 14.61
CA GLY A 96 1.70 0.50 15.20
C GLY A 96 3.22 0.60 15.04
N ASP A 97 3.83 -0.37 14.36
CA ASP A 97 5.27 -0.45 14.10
C ASP A 97 5.56 -1.15 12.77
N SER A 98 6.71 -0.87 12.16
CA SER A 98 7.16 -1.60 10.97
C SER A 98 7.79 -2.93 11.38
N THR A 99 7.62 -3.98 10.56
CA THR A 99 8.21 -5.31 10.84
C THR A 99 9.73 -5.30 10.89
N SER A 100 10.38 -4.31 10.27
CA SER A 100 11.82 -4.25 10.04
C SER A 100 12.51 -3.02 10.65
N GLY A 101 11.80 -2.18 11.42
CA GLY A 101 12.34 -0.92 11.94
C GLY A 101 12.43 0.23 10.90
N ASN A 102 11.87 0.01 9.70
CA ASN A 102 11.69 1.01 8.65
C ASN A 102 10.61 2.06 9.00
N LEU A 103 10.36 3.01 8.09
CA LEU A 103 9.40 4.11 8.28
C LEU A 103 8.04 3.65 8.80
N ASN A 104 7.53 4.38 9.79
CA ASN A 104 6.19 4.19 10.30
C ASN A 104 5.15 4.80 9.34
N ALA A 105 4.28 3.98 8.79
CA ALA A 105 3.23 4.39 7.85
C ALA A 105 2.29 5.47 8.41
N ALA A 106 1.99 5.43 9.71
CA ALA A 106 1.13 6.43 10.34
C ALA A 106 1.80 7.81 10.42
N ASN A 107 3.12 7.86 10.67
CA ASN A 107 3.85 9.12 10.61
C ASN A 107 3.87 9.70 9.18
N LEU A 108 4.06 8.87 8.15
CA LEU A 108 3.93 9.32 6.76
C LEU A 108 2.53 9.86 6.44
N ALA A 109 1.48 9.24 6.97
CA ALA A 109 0.12 9.76 6.85
C ALA A 109 -0.04 11.16 7.47
N ARG A 110 0.47 11.35 8.70
CA ARG A 110 0.46 12.65 9.39
C ARG A 110 1.23 13.73 8.67
N ASP A 111 2.37 13.37 8.10
CA ASP A 111 3.21 14.31 7.39
C ASP A 111 2.71 14.54 5.95
N GLY A 112 1.57 13.94 5.57
CA GLY A 112 0.93 14.10 4.28
C GLY A 112 1.70 13.46 3.13
N LEU A 113 2.57 12.48 3.42
CA LEU A 113 3.44 11.77 2.48
C LEU A 113 2.92 10.40 2.06
N LEU A 114 1.92 9.85 2.75
CA LEU A 114 1.28 8.58 2.39
C LEU A 114 0.06 8.82 1.50
N ASP A 115 -0.05 8.09 0.39
CA ASP A 115 -1.21 8.19 -0.49
C ASP A 115 -2.08 6.94 -0.52
N ILE A 116 -1.48 5.75 -0.43
CA ILE A 116 -2.18 4.48 -0.62
C ILE A 116 -1.85 3.54 0.53
N LEU A 117 -2.88 2.85 1.03
CA LEU A 117 -2.70 1.70 1.91
C LEU A 117 -2.95 0.42 1.11
N CYS A 118 -2.00 -0.51 1.15
CA CYS A 118 -2.12 -1.83 0.53
C CYS A 118 -2.33 -2.93 1.57
N GLY A 119 -2.90 -4.06 1.14
CA GLY A 119 -3.19 -5.18 2.03
C GLY A 119 -1.94 -5.87 2.56
N ASP A 120 -0.85 -5.85 1.79
CA ASP A 120 0.42 -6.52 2.12
C ASP A 120 0.16 -7.98 2.59
N TYR A 121 0.84 -8.46 3.62
CA TYR A 121 0.66 -9.79 4.20
C TYR A 121 -0.69 -10.02 4.91
N HIS A 122 -1.58 -9.02 5.01
CA HIS A 122 -2.89 -9.20 5.67
C HIS A 122 -3.99 -8.24 5.14
N ALA A 123 -4.64 -8.66 4.06
CA ALA A 123 -5.60 -7.84 3.30
C ALA A 123 -6.81 -7.31 4.10
N SER A 124 -7.26 -8.00 5.15
CA SER A 124 -8.40 -7.57 5.97
C SER A 124 -8.11 -6.35 6.85
N CYS A 125 -6.87 -5.86 6.89
CA CYS A 125 -6.47 -4.67 7.67
C CYS A 125 -6.80 -3.32 7.04
N LEU A 126 -7.22 -3.22 5.77
CA LEU A 126 -7.35 -1.93 5.07
C LEU A 126 -8.28 -0.94 5.78
N LEU A 127 -9.53 -1.35 6.03
CA LEU A 127 -10.51 -0.51 6.71
C LEU A 127 -10.08 -0.23 8.17
N TYR A 128 -9.49 -1.21 8.83
CA TYR A 128 -8.98 -1.08 10.19
C TYR A 128 -7.87 -0.01 10.27
N ALA A 129 -6.92 -0.04 9.34
CA ALA A 129 -5.81 0.91 9.27
C ALA A 129 -6.31 2.33 9.01
N ALA A 130 -7.23 2.53 8.06
CA ALA A 130 -7.81 3.84 7.79
C ALA A 130 -8.50 4.44 9.03
N LEU A 131 -9.29 3.63 9.75
CA LEU A 131 -9.95 4.09 10.98
C LEU A 131 -8.96 4.34 12.13
N ILE A 132 -7.87 3.55 12.23
CA ILE A 132 -6.78 3.82 13.18
C ILE A 132 -6.13 5.17 12.91
N LEU A 133 -5.75 5.44 11.65
CA LEU A 133 -5.11 6.70 11.27
C LEU A 133 -5.96 7.89 11.68
N HIS A 134 -7.28 7.80 11.41
CA HIS A 134 -8.22 8.84 11.78
C HIS A 134 -8.34 9.02 13.30
N ARG A 135 -8.66 7.95 14.04
CA ARG A 135 -8.93 8.03 15.48
C ARG A 135 -7.71 8.45 16.31
N GLN A 136 -6.51 8.09 15.85
CA GLN A 136 -5.26 8.47 16.51
C GLN A 136 -4.76 9.85 16.06
N GLY A 137 -5.51 10.56 15.20
CA GLY A 137 -5.20 11.93 14.81
C GLY A 137 -4.04 12.06 13.82
N TYR A 138 -3.70 11.01 13.07
CA TYR A 138 -2.71 11.10 12.00
C TYR A 138 -3.30 11.80 10.77
N CYS A 139 -4.57 11.60 10.43
CA CYS A 139 -5.21 12.35 9.35
C CYS A 139 -6.74 12.41 9.49
N GLU A 140 -7.38 13.28 8.70
CA GLU A 140 -8.84 13.37 8.64
C GLU A 140 -9.46 12.13 7.99
N LEU A 141 -10.67 11.77 8.41
CA LEU A 141 -11.37 10.57 7.91
C LEU A 141 -11.44 10.51 6.37
N PRO A 142 -11.78 11.60 5.64
CA PRO A 142 -11.81 11.56 4.18
C PRO A 142 -10.44 11.22 3.56
N ALA A 143 -9.35 11.72 4.15
CA ALA A 143 -8.00 11.42 3.68
C ALA A 143 -7.64 9.94 3.93
N ALA A 144 -7.94 9.43 5.13
CA ALA A 144 -7.72 8.02 5.46
C ALA A 144 -8.52 7.07 4.56
N VAL A 145 -9.79 7.37 4.30
CA VAL A 145 -10.64 6.58 3.40
C VAL A 145 -10.15 6.66 1.96
N ALA A 146 -9.69 7.81 1.49
CA ALA A 146 -9.13 7.97 0.15
C ALA A 146 -7.92 7.06 -0.09
N MET A 147 -7.10 6.79 0.94
CA MET A 147 -5.94 5.90 0.86
C MET A 147 -6.30 4.45 0.52
N ILE A 148 -7.53 4.01 0.81
CA ILE A 148 -8.02 2.65 0.50
C ILE A 148 -9.10 2.62 -0.59
N THR A 149 -9.43 3.76 -1.20
CA THR A 149 -10.50 3.88 -2.21
C THR A 149 -10.05 4.70 -3.43
N ALA A 150 -10.20 6.02 -3.38
CA ALA A 150 -10.01 6.92 -4.51
C ALA A 150 -8.57 6.96 -5.00
N ASN A 151 -7.58 6.93 -4.09
CA ASN A 151 -6.17 6.99 -4.44
C ASN A 151 -5.70 5.73 -5.17
N PRO A 152 -5.90 4.50 -4.65
CA PRO A 152 -5.55 3.29 -5.39
C PRO A 152 -6.36 3.16 -6.69
N ALA A 153 -7.64 3.59 -6.72
CA ALA A 153 -8.39 3.63 -7.98
C ALA A 153 -7.72 4.57 -9.00
N ARG A 154 -7.31 5.78 -8.62
CA ARG A 154 -6.59 6.70 -9.50
C ARG A 154 -5.21 6.20 -9.95
N ALA A 155 -4.53 5.44 -9.10
CA ALA A 155 -3.21 4.90 -9.41
C ALA A 155 -3.27 3.68 -10.35
N PHE A 156 -4.29 2.82 -10.22
CA PHE A 156 -4.36 1.54 -10.94
C PHE A 156 -5.49 1.43 -11.98
N SER A 157 -6.65 2.05 -11.72
CA SER A 157 -7.88 1.92 -12.52
C SER A 157 -8.62 3.26 -12.60
N PRO A 158 -8.05 4.28 -13.29
CA PRO A 158 -8.29 5.69 -12.99
C PRO A 158 -9.70 6.24 -13.27
N HIS A 159 -10.61 5.45 -13.87
CA HIS A 159 -11.79 6.01 -14.53
C HIS A 159 -13.12 5.39 -14.13
N ASP A 160 -13.17 4.28 -13.40
CA ASP A 160 -14.42 3.54 -13.21
C ASP A 160 -14.83 3.26 -11.76
N ARG A 161 -13.99 3.58 -10.75
CA ARG A 161 -14.27 3.24 -9.34
C ARG A 161 -13.56 4.12 -8.32
N GLY A 162 -13.74 3.79 -7.04
CA GLY A 162 -13.04 4.39 -5.90
C GLY A 162 -13.73 5.61 -5.29
N ARG A 163 -14.86 6.05 -5.86
CA ARG A 163 -15.66 7.18 -5.38
C ARG A 163 -17.14 6.87 -5.52
N ILE A 164 -17.95 7.42 -4.61
CA ILE A 164 -19.41 7.37 -4.71
C ILE A 164 -19.86 8.56 -5.55
N GLU A 165 -19.94 8.35 -6.86
CA GLU A 165 -20.38 9.36 -7.83
C GLU A 165 -21.19 8.70 -8.95
N ARG A 166 -22.14 9.45 -9.53
CA ARG A 166 -22.92 8.99 -10.69
C ARG A 166 -21.98 8.68 -11.86
N GLY A 167 -22.22 7.56 -12.54
CA GLY A 167 -21.44 7.13 -13.70
C GLY A 167 -20.24 6.22 -13.36
N LEU A 168 -19.91 6.03 -12.08
CA LEU A 168 -18.90 5.07 -11.64
C LEU A 168 -19.51 3.71 -11.27
N SER A 169 -18.68 2.67 -11.21
CA SER A 169 -19.07 1.34 -10.74
C SER A 169 -19.60 1.43 -9.31
N ALA A 170 -20.73 0.78 -9.04
CA ALA A 170 -21.30 0.63 -7.70
C ALA A 170 -20.56 -0.45 -6.89
N ASP A 171 -19.25 -0.25 -6.70
CA ASP A 171 -18.39 -1.03 -5.81
C ASP A 171 -18.47 -0.39 -4.41
N LEU A 172 -19.31 -0.95 -3.55
CA LEU A 172 -19.67 -0.36 -2.25
C LEU A 172 -19.38 -1.33 -1.11
N CYS A 173 -18.93 -0.80 0.03
CA CYS A 173 -18.76 -1.56 1.26
C CYS A 173 -19.46 -0.81 2.40
N LEU A 174 -20.45 -1.45 2.99
CA LEU A 174 -21.16 -0.97 4.17
C LEU A 174 -20.57 -1.66 5.40
N PHE A 175 -20.23 -0.88 6.42
CA PHE A 175 -19.71 -1.38 7.69
C PHE A 175 -20.37 -0.66 8.86
N THR A 176 -20.29 -1.30 10.03
CA THR A 176 -20.53 -0.67 11.34
C THR A 176 -19.27 -0.81 12.18
N GLU A 177 -19.19 -0.11 13.31
CA GLU A 177 -18.15 -0.33 14.31
C GLU A 177 -18.77 -0.91 15.58
N ASP A 178 -18.11 -1.92 16.14
CA ASP A 178 -18.40 -2.45 17.47
C ASP A 178 -17.10 -2.44 18.27
N GLY A 179 -17.08 -1.73 19.40
CA GLY A 179 -15.87 -1.56 20.21
C GLY A 179 -14.67 -0.97 19.46
N GLY A 180 -14.91 -0.17 18.41
CA GLY A 180 -13.85 0.35 17.53
C GLY A 180 -13.28 -0.67 16.54
N ILE A 181 -13.97 -1.79 16.34
CA ILE A 181 -13.62 -2.78 15.32
C ILE A 181 -14.64 -2.65 14.18
N PRO A 182 -14.21 -2.31 12.94
CA PRO A 182 -15.08 -2.31 11.78
C PRO A 182 -15.57 -3.72 11.46
N GLN A 183 -16.88 -3.84 11.27
CA GLN A 183 -17.59 -5.05 10.90
C GLN A 183 -18.30 -4.80 9.58
N ILE A 184 -17.97 -5.58 8.55
CA ILE A 184 -18.63 -5.47 7.25
C ILE A 184 -20.06 -5.99 7.36
N ILE A 185 -21.02 -5.17 6.95
CA ILE A 185 -22.44 -5.52 6.87
C ILE A 185 -22.76 -6.06 5.47
N ALA A 186 -22.31 -5.35 4.44
CA ALA A 186 -22.56 -5.73 3.06
C ALA A 186 -21.45 -5.23 2.13
N THR A 187 -21.21 -5.97 1.05
CA THR A 187 -20.31 -5.57 -0.03
C THR A 187 -21.02 -5.78 -1.35
N PHE A 188 -20.92 -4.79 -2.23
CA PHE A 188 -21.48 -4.79 -3.57
C PHE A 188 -20.34 -4.64 -4.58
N LYS A 189 -20.45 -5.34 -5.70
CA LYS A 189 -19.56 -5.20 -6.86
C LYS A 189 -20.42 -4.88 -8.07
N ALA A 190 -20.17 -3.73 -8.71
CA ALA A 190 -20.98 -3.23 -9.81
C ALA A 190 -22.51 -3.27 -9.52
N GLY A 191 -22.89 -2.96 -8.28
CA GLY A 191 -24.29 -2.94 -7.82
C GLY A 191 -24.86 -4.31 -7.42
N ALA A 192 -24.17 -5.41 -7.68
CA ALA A 192 -24.60 -6.74 -7.25
C ALA A 192 -24.05 -7.05 -5.84
N PRO A 193 -24.89 -7.53 -4.90
CA PRO A 193 -24.39 -7.95 -3.58
C PRO A 193 -23.48 -9.17 -3.74
N VAL A 194 -22.27 -9.09 -3.19
CA VAL A 194 -21.29 -10.20 -3.15
C VAL A 194 -21.08 -10.71 -1.73
N TYR A 195 -21.45 -9.91 -0.73
CA TYR A 195 -21.46 -10.30 0.67
C TYR A 195 -22.57 -9.56 1.40
N THR A 196 -23.27 -10.25 2.28
CA THR A 196 -24.18 -9.67 3.28
C THR A 196 -24.07 -10.50 4.54
N ARG A 197 -23.87 -9.86 5.69
CA ARG A 197 -23.91 -10.54 6.99
C ARG A 197 -25.32 -11.09 7.21
N GLN A 198 -25.46 -12.41 7.33
CA GLN A 198 -26.75 -13.02 7.69
C GLN A 198 -27.06 -12.76 9.18
N ALA A 199 -27.90 -11.76 9.44
CA ALA A 199 -28.92 -11.71 10.51
C ALA A 199 -29.63 -10.34 10.51
N ASN A 200 -30.93 -10.31 10.23
CA ASN A 200 -31.91 -9.27 10.58
C ASN A 200 -31.51 -7.79 10.44
N VAL A 201 -30.83 -7.39 9.37
CA VAL A 201 -30.71 -5.97 9.01
C VAL A 201 -31.66 -5.72 7.85
N GLU A 202 -32.84 -5.16 8.15
CA GLU A 202 -33.63 -4.49 7.13
C GLU A 202 -32.76 -3.36 6.58
N ILE A 203 -32.35 -3.47 5.32
CA ILE A 203 -31.78 -2.33 4.59
C ILE A 203 -32.98 -1.45 4.24
N PRO A 204 -33.13 -0.24 4.82
CA PRO A 204 -34.21 0.63 4.44
C PRO A 204 -34.03 0.97 2.95
N VAL A 205 -35.02 0.60 2.15
CA VAL A 205 -35.18 1.08 0.77
C VAL A 205 -35.63 2.52 0.77
#